data_AF-A0A843EXL4-F1
#
_entry.id   AF-A0A843EXL4-F1
#
_cell.length_a   1.000
_cell.length_b   1.000
_cell.length_c   1.000
_cell.angle_alpha   90.00
_cell.angle_beta   90.00
_cell.angle_gamma   90.00
#
_symmetry.space_group_name_H-M   'P 1'
#
loop_
_entity.id
_entity.type
_entity.pdbx_description
1 polymer ?
#
loop_
_entity_poly.entity_id
_entity_poly.type
_entity_poly.pdbx_seq_one_letter_code
_entity_poly.pdbx_strand_id
1 'polypeptide(L)'
;MSESEHRMIEILRILNVQEKPIGSKVIADELKTKGYNLGERAVRYHMQILDEKGYTERKGYSGRVITELGRGKLEKGLIYDQVDFTFSKFEERIYLTDFDYNNRCGNVIVNTSNILENKAFDIIKEVFAAGVCVSPLINAKKTEINVKKGYVMKTICGTTIDGVFLKNGIPSIPQYGGLVEIEDFYPTKFSELISYKKTSITPLDAFIAKGMTSVLDVAEHGTGTIPANFRIIPETGLEKAREIIQKLEKVGIGGVLEIGETSENVLGIPVPEGMVGISIIGGITPFCAAQEMDYKVDIKTGEEFIDYNKLKELESSKHKIKKAKKIEYKQTPFILTKSLNRMNQVDYDIETNEGNIVANISYLNKEDLDDVLTIMKRTYKSLPKYMNPLFNIVDHPSDDSKVGIATVCSLSIDGILINNGIMSTPRYGGLLELGKPPLFVEMISYDGSSIDPHKIFIFKNLTSITKRQNPKKILASIKEVPYIARPECEEILDKINENGFPIFKVGKPRELVYNAKVDNYNFGIVTGSGLNSIAAIKEKGIAIEAKAVETILPIEDMSLIYEQ
;
A
#
# COMPACT_ATOMS: atom_id res chain seq x y z
N MET A 1 23.99 -1.44 -4.51
CA MET A 1 24.70 -1.15 -3.24
C MET A 1 25.96 -1.97 -3.16
N SER A 2 26.95 -1.50 -2.41
CA SER A 2 28.00 -2.39 -1.91
C SER A 2 27.44 -3.24 -0.77
N GLU A 3 27.92 -4.48 -0.63
CA GLU A 3 27.58 -5.39 0.47
C GLU A 3 27.73 -4.72 1.85
N SER A 4 28.64 -3.75 1.97
CA SER A 4 28.88 -2.92 3.16
C SER A 4 27.64 -2.14 3.64
N GLU A 5 26.82 -1.63 2.72
CA GLU A 5 25.65 -0.81 3.09
C GLU A 5 24.49 -1.64 3.62
N HIS A 6 24.26 -2.86 3.09
CA HIS A 6 23.28 -3.81 3.64
C HIS A 6 23.63 -4.16 5.09
N ARG A 7 24.92 -4.44 5.34
CA ARG A 7 25.44 -4.77 6.67
C ARG A 7 25.22 -3.62 7.66
N MET A 8 25.41 -2.37 7.23
CA MET A 8 25.15 -1.19 8.06
C MET A 8 23.65 -1.05 8.42
N ILE A 9 22.75 -1.29 7.48
CA ILE A 9 21.29 -1.26 7.74
C ILE A 9 20.90 -2.36 8.74
N GLU A 10 21.42 -3.57 8.59
CA GLU A 10 21.10 -4.66 9.51
C GLU A 10 21.63 -4.40 10.93
N ILE A 11 22.82 -3.79 11.06
CA ILE A 11 23.35 -3.32 12.35
C ILE A 11 22.40 -2.30 13.00
N LEU A 12 21.88 -1.34 12.22
CA LEU A 12 20.88 -0.39 12.72
C LEU A 12 19.60 -1.12 13.16
N ARG A 13 19.11 -2.11 12.41
CA ARG A 13 17.90 -2.88 12.77
C ARG A 13 18.07 -3.58 14.11
N ILE A 14 19.23 -4.23 14.33
CA ILE A 14 19.59 -4.87 15.60
C ILE A 14 19.57 -3.84 16.74
N LEU A 15 20.21 -2.69 16.55
CA LEU A 15 20.25 -1.61 17.55
C LEU A 15 18.86 -1.02 17.86
N ASN A 16 17.92 -1.04 16.92
CA ASN A 16 16.59 -0.46 17.09
C ASN A 16 15.65 -1.29 17.98
N VAL A 17 15.85 -2.61 18.01
CA VAL A 17 15.02 -3.52 18.84
C VAL A 17 15.51 -3.55 20.29
N GLN A 18 16.74 -3.09 20.56
CA GLN A 18 17.35 -3.18 21.88
C GLN A 18 17.09 -1.91 22.70
N GLU A 19 16.57 -2.08 23.92
CA GLU A 19 16.34 -0.97 24.86
C GLU A 19 17.64 -0.47 25.51
N LYS A 20 18.70 -1.28 25.49
CA LYS A 20 19.99 -1.01 26.14
C LYS A 20 21.11 -0.87 25.11
N PRO A 21 22.20 -0.13 25.43
CA PRO A 21 23.38 -0.11 24.59
C PRO A 21 23.95 -1.52 24.41
N ILE A 22 24.27 -1.89 23.17
CA ILE A 22 24.83 -3.20 22.83
C ILE A 22 26.20 -3.07 22.16
N GLY A 23 27.11 -3.98 22.51
CA GLY A 23 28.48 -4.02 21.98
C GLY A 23 28.61 -4.75 20.64
N SER A 24 29.77 -4.60 19.99
CA SER A 24 30.06 -5.22 18.68
C SER A 24 29.95 -6.74 18.68
N LYS A 25 30.20 -7.40 19.82
CA LYS A 25 30.11 -8.86 19.95
C LYS A 25 28.67 -9.36 19.81
N VAL A 26 27.74 -8.76 20.58
CA VAL A 26 26.31 -9.11 20.54
C VAL A 26 25.76 -8.89 19.14
N ILE A 27 26.12 -7.78 18.51
CA ILE A 27 25.70 -7.47 17.14
C ILE A 27 26.27 -8.49 16.14
N ALA A 28 27.53 -8.92 16.29
CA ALA A 28 28.12 -9.93 15.43
C ALA A 28 27.41 -11.29 15.56
N ASP A 29 27.05 -11.68 16.78
CA ASP A 29 26.31 -12.92 17.04
C ASP A 29 24.90 -12.87 16.44
N GLU A 30 24.17 -11.75 16.59
CA GLU A 30 22.86 -11.54 15.93
C GLU A 30 22.95 -11.47 14.41
N LEU A 31 24.01 -10.87 13.86
CA LEU A 31 24.25 -10.86 12.42
C LEU A 31 24.49 -12.28 11.90
N LYS A 32 25.22 -13.10 12.66
CA LYS A 32 25.51 -14.48 12.31
C LYS A 32 24.25 -15.35 12.31
N THR A 33 23.32 -15.16 13.24
CA THR A 33 22.02 -15.88 13.22
C THR A 33 21.17 -15.48 12.03
N LYS A 34 21.36 -14.27 11.49
CA LYS A 34 20.73 -13.76 10.26
C LYS A 34 21.51 -14.11 8.98
N GLY A 35 22.54 -14.95 9.06
CA GLY A 35 23.31 -15.42 7.90
C GLY A 35 24.45 -14.50 7.46
N TYR A 36 24.73 -13.40 8.18
CA TYR A 36 25.87 -12.54 7.91
C TYR A 36 27.12 -13.03 8.65
N ASN A 37 28.11 -13.53 7.90
CA ASN A 37 29.40 -13.93 8.47
C ASN A 37 30.33 -12.73 8.70
N LEU A 38 30.00 -11.92 9.70
CA LEU A 38 30.79 -10.75 10.11
C LEU A 38 31.47 -11.01 11.47
N GLY A 39 32.79 -10.90 11.51
CA GLY A 39 33.53 -10.90 12.77
C GLY A 39 33.33 -9.60 13.55
N GLU A 40 33.51 -9.66 14.87
CA GLU A 40 33.34 -8.51 15.78
C GLU A 40 34.11 -7.25 15.33
N ARG A 41 35.33 -7.42 14.80
CA ARG A 41 36.15 -6.30 14.29
C ARG A 41 35.50 -5.59 13.11
N ALA A 42 34.89 -6.33 12.19
CA ALA A 42 34.21 -5.77 11.02
C ALA A 42 32.91 -5.05 11.44
N VAL A 43 32.18 -5.62 12.41
CA VAL A 43 31.01 -4.96 13.01
C VAL A 43 31.42 -3.63 13.67
N ARG A 44 32.52 -3.62 14.43
CA ARG A 44 33.03 -2.41 15.07
C ARG A 44 33.40 -1.31 14.06
N TYR A 45 33.95 -1.70 12.90
CA TYR A 45 34.24 -0.79 11.79
C TYR A 45 32.96 -0.17 11.22
N HIS A 46 31.95 -0.98 10.89
CA HIS A 46 30.66 -0.46 10.40
C HIS A 46 29.96 0.43 11.42
N MET A 47 30.00 0.07 12.70
CA MET A 47 29.45 0.89 13.77
C MET A 47 30.15 2.25 13.90
N GLN A 48 31.46 2.33 13.63
CA GLN A 48 32.17 3.61 13.63
C GLN A 48 31.69 4.51 12.49
N ILE A 49 31.46 3.95 11.30
CA ILE A 49 30.87 4.68 10.17
C ILE A 49 29.45 5.16 10.51
N LEU A 50 28.66 4.34 11.22
CA LEU A 50 27.33 4.72 11.67
C LEU A 50 27.36 5.88 12.68
N ASP A 51 28.36 5.91 13.58
CA ASP A 51 28.58 7.04 14.50
C ASP A 51 28.95 8.32 13.74
N GLU A 52 29.87 8.21 12.77
CA GLU A 52 30.30 9.35 11.93
C GLU A 52 29.14 9.94 11.12
N LYS A 53 28.19 9.09 10.71
CA LYS A 53 26.94 9.50 10.03
C LYS A 53 25.86 10.01 11.00
N GLY A 54 26.10 9.95 12.31
CA GLY A 54 25.15 10.35 13.35
C GLY A 54 23.97 9.41 13.53
N TYR A 55 24.01 8.20 12.94
CA TYR A 55 22.93 7.21 13.04
C TYR A 55 22.99 6.40 14.34
N THR A 56 24.16 6.29 14.93
CA THR A 56 24.37 5.65 16.23
C THR A 56 25.15 6.57 17.16
N GLU A 57 24.97 6.39 18.46
CA GLU A 57 25.71 7.11 19.48
C GLU A 57 26.36 6.11 20.43
N ARG A 58 27.65 6.33 20.73
CA ARG A 58 28.40 5.50 21.67
C ARG A 58 28.06 5.88 23.12
N LYS A 59 27.59 4.91 23.91
CA LYS A 59 27.38 5.05 25.36
C LYS A 59 28.49 4.33 26.12
N GLY A 60 29.66 4.97 26.17
CA GLY A 60 30.83 4.48 26.92
C GLY A 60 31.32 3.09 26.46
N TYR A 61 31.56 2.20 27.43
CA TYR A 61 31.94 0.79 27.20
C TYR A 61 30.73 -0.14 27.03
N SER A 62 29.52 0.33 27.33
CA SER A 62 28.29 -0.45 27.26
C SER A 62 27.86 -0.74 25.81
N GLY A 63 28.34 0.05 24.84
CA GLY A 63 28.09 -0.18 23.43
C GLY A 63 27.55 1.04 22.70
N ARG A 64 26.63 0.82 21.77
CA ARG A 64 25.95 1.88 21.00
C ARG A 64 24.45 1.80 21.15
N VAL A 65 23.81 2.95 20.98
CA VAL A 65 22.36 3.10 20.82
C VAL A 65 22.07 3.74 19.47
N ILE A 66 20.92 3.41 18.89
CA ILE A 66 20.45 4.11 17.68
C ILE A 66 19.95 5.51 18.05
N THR A 67 20.27 6.50 17.22
CA THR A 67 19.75 7.88 17.37
C THR A 67 18.41 8.03 16.66
N GLU A 68 17.68 9.13 16.90
CA GLU A 68 16.50 9.49 16.10
C GLU A 68 16.82 9.59 14.60
N LEU A 69 18.00 10.10 14.25
CA LEU A 69 18.44 10.15 12.85
C LEU A 69 18.67 8.74 12.28
N GLY A 70 19.22 7.82 13.07
CA GLY A 70 19.37 6.41 12.71
C GLY A 70 18.03 5.68 12.56
N ARG A 71 17.07 5.95 13.46
CA ARG A 71 15.68 5.44 13.34
C ARG A 71 15.02 5.97 12.08
N GLY A 72 15.13 7.27 11.81
CA GLY A 72 14.68 7.87 10.56
C GLY A 72 15.37 7.29 9.33
N LYS A 73 16.63 6.85 9.44
CA LYS A 73 17.34 6.15 8.36
C LYS A 73 16.85 4.71 8.15
N LEU A 74 16.40 4.01 9.19
CA LEU A 74 15.75 2.70 9.07
C LEU A 74 14.36 2.82 8.44
N GLU A 75 13.58 3.79 8.90
CA GLU A 75 12.25 4.12 8.34
C GLU A 75 12.36 4.58 6.88
N LYS A 76 13.45 5.26 6.50
CA LYS A 76 13.75 5.67 5.12
C LYS A 76 14.83 4.80 4.47
N GLY A 77 15.03 3.60 5.00
CA GLY A 77 16.02 2.63 4.52
C GLY A 77 15.69 2.15 3.12
N LEU A 78 16.21 1.00 2.68
CA LEU A 78 15.77 0.42 1.42
C LEU A 78 14.27 0.15 1.50
N ILE A 79 13.46 0.96 0.82
CA ILE A 79 12.01 0.78 0.74
C ILE A 79 11.65 -0.60 0.15
N TYR A 80 12.54 -1.14 -0.69
CA TYR A 80 12.43 -2.52 -1.19
C TYR A 80 12.59 -3.55 -0.06
N ASP A 81 13.55 -3.37 0.84
CA ASP A 81 13.66 -4.24 2.02
C ASP A 81 12.44 -4.11 2.91
N GLN A 82 11.68 -3.01 2.85
CA GLN A 82 10.42 -2.88 3.58
C GLN A 82 9.30 -3.73 2.96
N VAL A 83 9.26 -3.89 1.63
CA VAL A 83 8.31 -4.80 0.95
C VAL A 83 8.52 -6.24 1.42
N ASP A 84 9.75 -6.75 1.32
CA ASP A 84 10.08 -8.12 1.74
C ASP A 84 9.97 -8.28 3.27
N PHE A 85 10.32 -7.25 4.04
CA PHE A 85 10.20 -7.26 5.50
C PHE A 85 8.76 -7.25 6.01
N THR A 86 7.84 -6.51 5.37
CA THR A 86 6.42 -6.51 5.74
C THR A 86 5.81 -7.90 5.56
N PHE A 87 6.14 -8.59 4.46
CA PHE A 87 5.71 -9.98 4.27
C PHE A 87 6.36 -10.93 5.28
N SER A 88 7.66 -10.79 5.53
CA SER A 88 8.39 -11.65 6.48
C SER A 88 7.85 -11.53 7.91
N LYS A 89 7.46 -10.31 8.34
CA LYS A 89 6.75 -10.10 9.61
C LYS A 89 5.43 -10.86 9.65
N PHE A 90 4.71 -10.93 8.54
CA PHE A 90 3.46 -11.68 8.46
C PHE A 90 3.71 -13.18 8.70
N GLU A 91 4.74 -13.74 8.06
CA GLU A 91 5.15 -15.14 8.27
C GLU A 91 5.59 -15.41 9.72
N GLU A 92 6.36 -14.49 10.30
CA GLU A 92 6.73 -14.55 11.72
C GLU A 92 5.48 -14.59 12.63
N ARG A 93 4.49 -13.74 12.36
CA ARG A 93 3.23 -13.72 13.14
C ARG A 93 2.44 -15.02 13.01
N ILE A 94 2.32 -15.56 11.80
CA ILE A 94 1.69 -16.88 11.57
C ILE A 94 2.40 -17.95 12.41
N TYR A 95 3.74 -17.98 12.37
CA TYR A 95 4.53 -18.97 13.09
C TYR A 95 4.39 -18.89 14.62
N LEU A 96 4.39 -17.67 15.16
CA LEU A 96 4.30 -17.40 16.60
C LEU A 96 2.88 -17.58 17.18
N THR A 97 1.85 -17.69 16.34
CA THR A 97 0.49 -17.95 16.81
C THR A 97 0.40 -19.34 17.45
N ASP A 98 -0.05 -19.42 18.69
CA ASP A 98 -0.14 -20.64 19.50
C ASP A 98 -1.56 -20.96 19.98
N PHE A 99 -2.58 -20.31 19.40
CA PHE A 99 -3.98 -20.55 19.74
C PHE A 99 -4.45 -21.98 19.43
N ASP A 100 -4.94 -22.67 20.46
CA ASP A 100 -5.60 -23.97 20.38
C ASP A 100 -7.12 -23.80 20.52
N TYR A 101 -7.83 -23.94 19.40
CA TYR A 101 -9.27 -23.80 19.33
C TYR A 101 -10.05 -24.91 20.07
N ASN A 102 -9.44 -26.06 20.37
CA ASN A 102 -10.11 -27.13 21.13
C ASN A 102 -10.20 -26.76 22.61
N ASN A 103 -9.09 -26.24 23.16
CA ASN A 103 -8.97 -25.88 24.58
C ASN A 103 -9.26 -24.39 24.85
N ARG A 104 -9.42 -23.57 23.81
CA ARG A 104 -9.62 -22.12 23.89
C ARG A 104 -8.52 -21.40 24.67
N CYS A 105 -7.28 -21.83 24.45
CA CYS A 105 -6.10 -21.27 25.12
C CYS A 105 -5.03 -20.85 24.11
N GLY A 106 -4.08 -20.03 24.56
CA GLY A 106 -3.04 -19.46 23.70
C GLY A 106 -3.39 -18.06 23.20
N ASN A 107 -2.50 -17.52 22.38
CA ASN A 107 -2.53 -16.16 21.89
C ASN A 107 -3.03 -16.10 20.45
N VAL A 108 -3.86 -15.09 20.19
CA VAL A 108 -4.33 -14.74 18.85
C VAL A 108 -3.68 -13.43 18.39
N ILE A 109 -3.57 -13.25 17.08
CA ILE A 109 -3.07 -12.01 16.49
C ILE A 109 -4.22 -11.00 16.49
N VAL A 110 -3.95 -9.77 16.94
CA VAL A 110 -4.93 -8.70 16.97
C VAL A 110 -4.46 -7.44 16.26
N ASN A 111 -5.42 -6.73 15.67
CA ASN A 111 -5.27 -5.34 15.27
C ASN A 111 -5.58 -4.45 16.47
N THR A 112 -4.83 -3.37 16.66
CA THR A 112 -5.08 -2.37 17.71
C THR A 112 -5.59 -1.08 17.07
N SER A 113 -6.73 -0.58 17.53
CA SER A 113 -7.37 0.63 17.01
C SER A 113 -7.63 1.63 18.12
N ASN A 114 -7.24 2.89 17.91
CA ASN A 114 -7.48 4.01 18.80
C ASN A 114 -8.69 4.82 18.32
N ILE A 115 -9.69 4.97 19.18
CA ILE A 115 -10.93 5.69 18.90
C ILE A 115 -11.09 6.81 19.93
N LEU A 116 -11.14 8.06 19.47
CA LEU A 116 -11.26 9.21 20.36
C LEU A 116 -12.72 9.61 20.65
N GLU A 117 -13.65 9.22 19.78
CA GLU A 117 -15.03 9.72 19.79
C GLU A 117 -16.02 8.61 20.15
N ASN A 118 -16.93 8.87 21.10
CA ASN A 118 -17.92 7.87 21.52
C ASN A 118 -18.85 7.47 20.36
N LYS A 119 -19.26 8.43 19.52
CA LYS A 119 -20.12 8.14 18.35
C LYS A 119 -19.48 7.15 17.38
N ALA A 120 -18.17 7.27 17.15
CA ALA A 120 -17.43 6.31 16.33
C ALA A 120 -17.48 4.90 16.94
N PHE A 121 -17.38 4.80 18.27
CA PHE A 121 -17.52 3.52 18.97
C PHE A 121 -18.92 2.91 18.85
N ASP A 122 -19.97 3.73 18.87
CA ASP A 122 -21.36 3.27 18.70
C ASP A 122 -21.60 2.74 17.28
N ILE A 123 -21.13 3.44 16.25
CA ILE A 123 -21.15 2.98 14.85
C ILE A 123 -20.42 1.64 14.70
N ILE A 124 -19.22 1.53 15.29
CA ILE A 124 -18.44 0.29 15.25
C ILE A 124 -19.24 -0.88 15.85
N LYS A 125 -19.98 -0.66 16.94
CA LYS A 125 -20.83 -1.70 17.54
C LYS A 125 -21.94 -2.16 16.61
N GLU A 126 -22.56 -1.26 15.86
CA GLU A 126 -23.61 -1.61 14.91
C GLU A 126 -23.09 -2.60 13.86
N VAL A 127 -21.87 -2.39 13.36
CA VAL A 127 -21.22 -3.31 12.42
C VAL A 127 -20.90 -4.68 13.06
N PHE A 128 -20.44 -4.70 14.31
CA PHE A 128 -20.25 -5.94 15.06
C PHE A 128 -21.57 -6.69 15.27
N ALA A 129 -22.65 -5.98 15.61
CA ALA A 129 -23.99 -6.55 15.76
C ALA A 129 -24.54 -7.08 14.42
N ALA A 130 -24.14 -6.49 13.30
CA ALA A 130 -24.41 -6.99 11.95
C ALA A 130 -23.48 -8.14 11.51
N GLY A 131 -22.54 -8.58 12.37
CA GLY A 131 -21.62 -9.70 12.08
C GLY A 131 -20.69 -9.49 10.89
N VAL A 132 -20.47 -8.24 10.48
CA VAL A 132 -19.53 -7.86 9.41
C VAL A 132 -18.13 -7.73 10.02
N CYS A 133 -17.62 -8.85 10.55
CA CYS A 133 -16.34 -8.92 11.25
C CYS A 133 -15.72 -10.33 11.19
N VAL A 134 -14.43 -10.45 11.51
CA VAL A 134 -13.75 -11.75 11.69
C VAL A 134 -14.25 -12.45 12.95
N SER A 135 -14.42 -11.69 14.03
CA SER A 135 -14.82 -12.22 15.33
C SER A 135 -15.57 -11.15 16.11
N PRO A 136 -16.68 -11.48 16.80
CA PRO A 136 -17.34 -10.55 17.72
C PRO A 136 -16.54 -10.38 19.03
N LEU A 137 -15.47 -11.17 19.23
CA LEU A 137 -14.62 -11.12 20.41
C LEU A 137 -13.58 -10.01 20.27
N ILE A 138 -13.60 -9.08 21.22
CA ILE A 138 -12.70 -7.93 21.25
C ILE A 138 -12.12 -7.71 22.64
N ASN A 139 -11.07 -6.90 22.73
CA ASN A 139 -10.69 -6.25 23.98
C ASN A 139 -10.87 -4.73 23.82
N ALA A 140 -11.83 -4.13 24.52
CA ALA A 140 -12.01 -2.68 24.52
C ALA A 140 -11.69 -2.11 25.90
N LYS A 141 -10.78 -1.14 25.96
CA LYS A 141 -10.43 -0.43 27.19
C LYS A 141 -10.56 1.07 26.99
N LYS A 142 -11.34 1.71 27.86
CA LYS A 142 -11.39 3.17 27.95
C LYS A 142 -10.10 3.67 28.60
N THR A 143 -9.38 4.57 27.93
CA THR A 143 -8.08 5.08 28.39
C THR A 143 -7.87 6.50 27.89
N GLU A 144 -6.84 7.16 28.41
CA GLU A 144 -6.38 8.44 27.87
C GLU A 144 -5.45 8.18 26.68
N ILE A 145 -5.78 8.78 25.53
CA ILE A 145 -5.06 8.72 24.26
C ILE A 145 -4.78 10.17 23.87
N ASN A 146 -3.50 10.57 23.83
CA ASN A 146 -3.09 11.94 23.49
C ASN A 146 -3.85 13.02 24.28
N VAL A 147 -3.96 12.86 25.61
CA VAL A 147 -4.63 13.80 26.54
C VAL A 147 -6.17 13.87 26.37
N LYS A 148 -6.77 12.94 25.62
CA LYS A 148 -8.22 12.80 25.46
C LYS A 148 -8.68 11.42 25.93
N LYS A 149 -9.84 11.34 26.58
CA LYS A 149 -10.45 10.04 26.91
C LYS A 149 -11.00 9.41 25.63
N GLY A 150 -10.55 8.20 25.32
CA GLY A 150 -11.00 7.40 24.18
C GLY A 150 -11.01 5.91 24.50
N TYR A 151 -11.12 5.08 23.47
CA TYR A 151 -11.09 3.63 23.53
C TYR A 151 -9.89 3.09 22.75
N VAL A 152 -9.15 2.17 23.37
CA VAL A 152 -8.24 1.27 22.67
C VAL A 152 -8.99 -0.03 22.48
N MET A 153 -9.21 -0.42 21.23
CA MET A 153 -9.88 -1.66 20.86
C MET A 153 -8.89 -2.61 20.21
N LYS A 154 -9.00 -3.90 20.54
CA LYS A 154 -8.26 -4.98 19.90
C LYS A 154 -9.22 -5.97 19.27
N THR A 155 -9.01 -6.28 18.00
CA THR A 155 -9.86 -7.18 17.21
C THR A 155 -9.03 -8.28 16.58
N ILE A 156 -9.56 -9.50 16.51
CA ILE A 156 -8.85 -10.64 15.91
C ILE A 156 -8.53 -10.37 14.45
N CYS A 157 -7.27 -10.57 14.07
CA CYS A 157 -6.80 -10.52 12.69
C CYS A 157 -7.02 -11.89 12.02
N GLY A 158 -7.42 -11.88 10.73
CA GLY A 158 -7.59 -13.10 9.93
C GLY A 158 -6.32 -13.97 9.86
N THR A 159 -5.14 -13.38 10.06
CA THR A 159 -3.85 -14.11 10.18
C THR A 159 -3.83 -15.13 11.31
N THR A 160 -4.69 -14.98 12.32
CA THR A 160 -4.86 -15.99 13.37
C THR A 160 -5.29 -17.33 12.77
N ILE A 161 -6.15 -17.31 11.74
CA ILE A 161 -6.61 -18.51 11.04
C ILE A 161 -5.43 -19.16 10.30
N ASP A 162 -4.57 -18.35 9.67
CA ASP A 162 -3.35 -18.82 9.01
C ASP A 162 -2.39 -19.51 10.00
N GLY A 163 -2.22 -18.94 11.20
CA GLY A 163 -1.43 -19.54 12.27
C GLY A 163 -1.99 -20.89 12.74
N VAL A 164 -3.31 -20.98 12.92
CA VAL A 164 -4.00 -22.23 13.29
C VAL A 164 -3.82 -23.28 12.19
N PHE A 165 -3.96 -22.91 10.91
CA PHE A 165 -3.69 -23.81 9.79
C PHE A 165 -2.26 -24.35 9.85
N LEU A 166 -1.28 -23.48 10.03
CA LEU A 166 0.13 -23.88 10.09
C LEU A 166 0.39 -24.86 11.25
N LYS A 167 -0.15 -24.60 12.46
CA LYS A 167 -0.01 -25.52 13.61
C LYS A 167 -0.70 -26.86 13.40
N ASN A 168 -1.68 -26.91 12.50
CA ASN A 168 -2.35 -28.14 12.10
C ASN A 168 -1.76 -28.74 10.81
N GLY A 169 -0.57 -28.30 10.37
CA GLY A 169 0.14 -28.88 9.22
C GLY A 169 -0.41 -28.48 7.85
N ILE A 170 -1.18 -27.40 7.77
CA ILE A 170 -1.68 -26.83 6.50
C ILE A 170 -0.93 -25.52 6.25
N PRO A 171 -0.07 -25.45 5.21
CA PRO A 171 0.58 -24.19 4.88
C PRO A 171 -0.46 -23.24 4.25
N SER A 172 -0.69 -22.10 4.88
CA SER A 172 -1.52 -21.01 4.34
C SER A 172 -0.63 -19.92 3.78
N ILE A 173 -0.85 -19.56 2.51
CA ILE A 173 -0.04 -18.56 1.80
C ILE A 173 -0.92 -17.36 1.44
N PRO A 174 -0.86 -16.27 2.21
CA PRO A 174 -1.52 -15.02 1.85
C PRO A 174 -1.02 -14.49 0.52
N GLN A 175 -1.93 -14.16 -0.39
CA GLN A 175 -1.61 -13.68 -1.73
C GLN A 175 -1.94 -12.20 -1.87
N TYR A 176 -3.17 -11.81 -1.49
CA TYR A 176 -3.72 -10.48 -1.73
C TYR A 176 -4.53 -9.96 -0.54
N GLY A 177 -4.52 -8.65 -0.34
CA GLY A 177 -5.59 -7.94 0.38
C GLY A 177 -6.33 -7.03 -0.61
N GLY A 178 -7.60 -6.78 -0.36
CA GLY A 178 -8.46 -6.16 -1.35
C GLY A 178 -9.82 -5.74 -0.83
N LEU A 179 -10.67 -5.33 -1.77
CA LEU A 179 -12.06 -4.96 -1.55
C LEU A 179 -12.97 -5.99 -2.23
N VAL A 180 -13.99 -6.46 -1.52
CA VAL A 180 -14.99 -7.41 -2.02
C VAL A 180 -16.35 -6.72 -2.08
N GLU A 181 -16.98 -6.82 -3.25
CA GLU A 181 -18.35 -6.40 -3.46
C GLU A 181 -19.31 -7.39 -2.79
N ILE A 182 -20.25 -6.87 -2.01
CA ILE A 182 -21.34 -7.61 -1.39
C ILE A 182 -22.66 -7.16 -2.02
N GLU A 183 -23.52 -8.11 -2.38
CA GLU A 183 -24.86 -7.88 -2.91
C GLU A 183 -25.85 -8.82 -2.21
N ASP A 184 -26.92 -8.29 -1.62
CA ASP A 184 -27.90 -9.07 -0.84
C ASP A 184 -27.27 -9.98 0.24
N PHE A 185 -26.23 -9.48 0.91
CA PHE A 185 -25.38 -10.18 1.89
C PHE A 185 -24.52 -11.31 1.30
N TYR A 186 -24.43 -11.45 -0.02
CA TYR A 186 -23.56 -12.42 -0.69
C TYR A 186 -22.27 -11.75 -1.19
N PRO A 187 -21.09 -12.28 -0.85
CA PRO A 187 -19.86 -11.93 -1.53
C PRO A 187 -19.96 -12.27 -3.01
N THR A 188 -19.58 -11.34 -3.87
CA THR A 188 -19.56 -11.53 -5.32
C THR A 188 -18.12 -11.65 -5.81
N LYS A 189 -17.37 -10.55 -5.92
CA LYS A 189 -15.99 -10.56 -6.43
C LYS A 189 -15.11 -9.58 -5.70
N PHE A 190 -13.81 -9.78 -5.82
CA PHE A 190 -12.85 -8.72 -5.50
C PHE A 190 -12.91 -7.63 -6.56
N SER A 191 -13.24 -6.40 -6.18
CA SER A 191 -13.20 -5.23 -7.05
C SER A 191 -11.79 -4.65 -7.15
N GLU A 192 -11.03 -4.70 -6.06
CA GLU A 192 -9.65 -4.22 -5.98
C GLU A 192 -8.74 -5.17 -5.19
N LEU A 193 -7.46 -5.24 -5.55
CA LEU A 193 -6.46 -6.18 -5.03
C LEU A 193 -5.07 -5.54 -4.97
N ILE A 194 -4.34 -5.82 -3.90
CA ILE A 194 -2.89 -5.57 -3.76
C ILE A 194 -2.22 -6.83 -3.22
N SER A 195 -1.11 -7.23 -3.84
CA SER A 195 -0.32 -8.38 -3.43
C SER A 195 0.51 -8.10 -2.20
N TYR A 196 0.47 -9.00 -1.22
CA TYR A 196 1.25 -8.93 0.00
C TYR A 196 2.77 -8.94 -0.23
N LYS A 197 3.25 -9.50 -1.34
CA LYS A 197 4.69 -9.63 -1.66
C LYS A 197 5.26 -8.45 -2.45
N LYS A 198 4.44 -7.47 -2.84
CA LYS A 198 4.83 -6.43 -3.81
C LYS A 198 4.46 -5.00 -3.37
N THR A 199 4.33 -4.77 -2.07
CA THR A 199 3.94 -3.48 -1.49
C THR A 199 4.64 -3.21 -0.15
N SER A 200 4.98 -1.96 0.13
CA SER A 200 5.56 -1.55 1.42
C SER A 200 4.49 -1.31 2.49
N ILE A 201 3.28 -0.92 2.06
CA ILE A 201 2.11 -0.73 2.92
C ILE A 201 1.35 -2.05 3.06
N THR A 202 0.74 -2.35 4.21
CA THR A 202 -0.10 -3.54 4.27
C THR A 202 -1.27 -3.40 3.28
N PRO A 203 -1.59 -4.43 2.47
CA PRO A 203 -2.65 -4.33 1.46
C PRO A 203 -3.98 -3.80 1.97
N LEU A 204 -4.42 -4.20 3.18
CA LEU A 204 -5.66 -3.69 3.75
C LEU A 204 -5.53 -2.22 4.18
N ASP A 205 -4.41 -1.78 4.76
CA ASP A 205 -4.22 -0.38 5.13
C ASP A 205 -4.31 0.58 3.95
N ALA A 206 -3.93 0.12 2.75
CA ALA A 206 -4.08 0.85 1.50
C ALA A 206 -5.55 1.10 1.13
N PHE A 207 -6.45 0.19 1.50
CA PHE A 207 -7.89 0.29 1.22
C PHE A 207 -8.70 0.88 2.37
N ILE A 208 -8.10 1.12 3.54
CA ILE A 208 -8.74 1.81 4.68
C ILE A 208 -8.69 3.32 4.44
N ALA A 209 -9.58 3.86 3.62
CA ALA A 209 -9.72 5.31 3.45
C ALA A 209 -11.17 5.70 3.16
N LYS A 210 -11.51 6.96 3.44
CA LYS A 210 -12.83 7.50 3.11
C LYS A 210 -13.12 7.30 1.61
N GLY A 211 -14.29 6.75 1.31
CA GLY A 211 -14.77 6.50 -0.05
C GLY A 211 -14.24 5.21 -0.70
N MET A 212 -13.50 4.36 0.03
CA MET A 212 -13.06 3.05 -0.46
C MET A 212 -14.02 1.92 -0.10
N THR A 213 -14.69 2.03 1.04
CA THR A 213 -15.57 1.00 1.59
C THR A 213 -16.97 1.56 1.80
N SER A 214 -17.95 0.66 1.88
CA SER A 214 -19.33 0.95 2.29
C SER A 214 -19.81 -0.14 3.24
N VAL A 215 -19.07 -0.29 4.34
CA VAL A 215 -19.32 -1.26 5.41
C VAL A 215 -20.66 -1.01 6.09
N LEU A 216 -21.04 0.27 6.26
CA LEU A 216 -22.35 0.61 6.82
C LEU A 216 -23.49 0.16 5.93
N ASP A 217 -23.41 0.40 4.62
CA ASP A 217 -24.42 -0.07 3.67
C ASP A 217 -24.50 -1.61 3.67
N VAL A 218 -23.37 -2.31 3.83
CA VAL A 218 -23.36 -3.78 3.97
C VAL A 218 -24.04 -4.22 5.27
N ALA A 219 -23.80 -3.51 6.38
CA ALA A 219 -24.40 -3.83 7.67
C ALA A 219 -25.92 -3.58 7.70
N GLU A 220 -26.39 -2.51 7.04
CA GLU A 220 -27.80 -2.10 7.05
C GLU A 220 -28.61 -2.73 5.92
N HIS A 221 -28.07 -2.73 4.70
CA HIS A 221 -28.78 -3.08 3.46
C HIS A 221 -28.25 -4.36 2.80
N GLY A 222 -27.12 -4.89 3.28
CA GLY A 222 -26.50 -6.08 2.72
C GLY A 222 -25.80 -5.85 1.38
N THR A 223 -25.66 -4.61 0.92
CA THR A 223 -25.04 -4.29 -0.37
C THR A 223 -24.00 -3.21 -0.18
N GLY A 224 -22.82 -3.39 -0.78
CA GLY A 224 -21.71 -2.44 -0.66
C GLY A 224 -20.36 -3.12 -0.83
N THR A 225 -19.32 -2.59 -0.21
CA THR A 225 -17.94 -3.08 -0.39
C THR A 225 -17.21 -3.15 0.95
N ILE A 226 -16.57 -4.30 1.21
CA ILE A 226 -15.84 -4.56 2.46
C ILE A 226 -14.39 -4.96 2.18
N PRO A 227 -13.44 -4.68 3.09
CA PRO A 227 -12.09 -5.17 2.96
C PRO A 227 -12.02 -6.68 3.25
N ALA A 228 -11.25 -7.41 2.45
CA ALA A 228 -10.99 -8.83 2.63
C ALA A 228 -9.59 -9.22 2.18
N ASN A 229 -9.13 -10.36 2.66
CA ASN A 229 -7.88 -10.97 2.25
C ASN A 229 -8.15 -12.18 1.37
N PHE A 230 -7.12 -12.63 0.67
CA PHE A 230 -7.12 -13.87 -0.09
C PHE A 230 -5.84 -14.66 0.18
N ARG A 231 -5.99 -15.96 0.40
CA ARG A 231 -4.88 -16.89 0.59
C ARG A 231 -5.13 -18.17 -0.20
N ILE A 232 -4.07 -18.94 -0.37
CA ILE A 232 -4.15 -20.28 -0.93
C ILE A 232 -3.60 -21.31 0.04
N ILE A 233 -4.14 -22.52 -0.01
CA ILE A 233 -3.65 -23.72 0.66
C ILE A 233 -3.48 -24.85 -0.36
N PRO A 234 -2.65 -25.87 -0.10
CA PRO A 234 -2.62 -27.08 -0.90
C PRO A 234 -3.96 -27.81 -0.88
N GLU A 235 -4.36 -28.41 -2.00
CA GLU A 235 -5.61 -29.18 -2.10
C GLU A 235 -5.70 -30.32 -1.07
N THR A 236 -4.57 -30.93 -0.72
CA THR A 236 -4.49 -32.02 0.27
C THR A 236 -4.89 -31.57 1.67
N GLY A 237 -4.89 -30.26 1.94
CA GLY A 237 -5.33 -29.67 3.19
C GLY A 237 -6.81 -29.27 3.22
N LEU A 238 -7.56 -29.38 2.11
CA LEU A 238 -8.90 -28.80 1.98
C LEU A 238 -9.90 -29.27 3.04
N GLU A 239 -10.10 -30.59 3.17
CA GLU A 239 -11.07 -31.15 4.11
C GLU A 239 -10.71 -30.80 5.56
N LYS A 240 -9.41 -30.89 5.90
CA LYS A 240 -8.93 -30.49 7.22
C LYS A 240 -9.11 -28.99 7.48
N ALA A 241 -8.90 -28.14 6.48
CA ALA A 241 -9.13 -26.70 6.59
C ALA A 241 -10.62 -26.39 6.83
N ARG A 242 -11.54 -27.08 6.14
CA ARG A 242 -12.99 -26.96 6.35
C ARG A 242 -13.39 -27.33 7.78
N GLU A 243 -12.88 -28.44 8.30
CA GLU A 243 -13.11 -28.85 9.69
C GLU A 243 -12.58 -27.83 10.70
N ILE A 244 -11.36 -27.32 10.50
CA ILE A 244 -10.76 -26.31 11.37
C ILE A 244 -11.59 -25.03 11.36
N ILE A 245 -11.99 -24.53 10.19
CA ILE A 245 -12.83 -23.33 10.07
C ILE A 245 -14.15 -23.53 10.82
N GLN A 246 -14.83 -24.67 10.66
CA GLN A 246 -16.07 -24.96 11.38
C GLN A 246 -15.89 -24.96 12.91
N LYS A 247 -14.74 -25.46 13.41
CA LYS A 247 -14.43 -25.43 14.85
C LYS A 247 -14.07 -24.03 15.34
N LEU A 248 -13.35 -23.25 14.53
CA LEU A 248 -13.05 -21.84 14.81
C LEU A 248 -14.32 -21.00 14.91
N GLU A 249 -15.29 -21.21 14.01
CA GLU A 249 -16.58 -20.51 14.06
C GLU A 249 -17.31 -20.74 15.39
N LYS A 250 -17.27 -21.97 15.94
CA LYS A 250 -17.88 -22.32 17.23
C LYS A 250 -17.22 -21.65 18.44
N VAL A 251 -15.98 -21.17 18.29
CA VAL A 251 -15.27 -20.39 19.32
C VAL A 251 -15.23 -18.89 18.97
N GLY A 252 -16.10 -18.45 18.06
CA GLY A 252 -16.26 -17.04 17.72
C GLY A 252 -15.18 -16.49 16.79
N ILE A 253 -14.36 -17.33 16.15
CA ILE A 253 -13.41 -16.89 15.12
C ILE A 253 -13.96 -17.35 13.76
N GLY A 254 -14.51 -16.43 13.00
CA GLY A 254 -15.11 -16.70 11.69
C GLY A 254 -14.65 -15.69 10.64
N GLY A 255 -15.60 -15.21 9.83
CA GLY A 255 -15.34 -14.22 8.79
C GLY A 255 -14.81 -14.80 7.47
N VAL A 256 -14.83 -16.13 7.31
CA VAL A 256 -14.56 -16.77 6.02
C VAL A 256 -15.70 -16.43 5.06
N LEU A 257 -15.37 -15.74 3.97
CA LEU A 257 -16.32 -15.35 2.92
C LEU A 257 -16.58 -16.50 1.96
N GLU A 258 -15.51 -17.21 1.55
CA GLU A 258 -15.60 -18.35 0.63
C GLU A 258 -14.39 -19.28 0.75
N ILE A 259 -14.61 -20.58 0.52
CA ILE A 259 -13.58 -21.61 0.37
C ILE A 259 -13.86 -22.30 -0.97
N GLY A 260 -12.96 -22.14 -1.95
CA GLY A 260 -13.12 -22.79 -3.25
C GLY A 260 -12.94 -24.30 -3.21
N GLU A 261 -13.21 -24.95 -4.33
CA GLU A 261 -12.70 -26.28 -4.63
C GLU A 261 -11.28 -26.22 -5.23
N THR A 262 -10.66 -27.38 -5.50
CA THR A 262 -9.34 -27.46 -6.14
C THR A 262 -9.31 -26.66 -7.43
N SER A 263 -8.37 -25.72 -7.51
CA SER A 263 -8.08 -24.89 -8.68
C SER A 263 -9.26 -24.08 -9.21
N GLU A 264 -10.31 -23.95 -8.39
CA GLU A 264 -11.49 -23.15 -8.72
C GLU A 264 -11.18 -21.67 -8.49
N ASN A 265 -11.65 -20.80 -9.40
CA ASN A 265 -11.61 -19.36 -9.20
C ASN A 265 -12.49 -18.97 -8.00
N VAL A 266 -11.96 -18.18 -7.08
CA VAL A 266 -12.69 -17.74 -5.89
C VAL A 266 -12.86 -16.23 -5.94
N LEU A 267 -14.11 -15.75 -6.00
CA LEU A 267 -14.46 -14.33 -6.01
C LEU A 267 -13.71 -13.52 -7.10
N GLY A 268 -13.52 -14.11 -8.29
CA GLY A 268 -12.81 -13.48 -9.41
C GLY A 268 -11.28 -13.58 -9.35
N ILE A 269 -10.72 -14.31 -8.39
CA ILE A 269 -9.28 -14.57 -8.30
C ILE A 269 -8.98 -15.98 -8.83
N PRO A 270 -8.07 -16.12 -9.82
CA PRO A 270 -7.63 -17.43 -10.26
C PRO A 270 -6.76 -18.12 -9.21
N VAL A 271 -7.00 -19.42 -9.02
CA VAL A 271 -6.24 -20.26 -8.09
C VAL A 271 -5.33 -21.20 -8.89
N PRO A 272 -4.03 -21.33 -8.52
CA PRO A 272 -3.12 -22.25 -9.21
C PRO A 272 -3.58 -23.70 -9.20
N GLU A 273 -3.05 -24.49 -10.13
CA GLU A 273 -3.27 -25.95 -10.16
C GLU A 273 -2.83 -26.60 -8.83
N GLY A 274 -3.65 -27.51 -8.29
CA GLY A 274 -3.38 -28.22 -7.01
C GLY A 274 -3.50 -27.36 -5.75
N MET A 275 -4.04 -26.15 -5.85
CA MET A 275 -4.27 -25.22 -4.73
C MET A 275 -5.76 -24.95 -4.53
N VAL A 276 -6.12 -24.45 -3.35
CA VAL A 276 -7.47 -23.99 -3.01
C VAL A 276 -7.42 -22.55 -2.50
N GLY A 277 -8.33 -21.70 -3.01
CA GLY A 277 -8.48 -20.33 -2.56
C GLY A 277 -9.38 -20.18 -1.33
N ILE A 278 -8.99 -19.32 -0.39
CA ILE A 278 -9.80 -18.97 0.79
C ILE A 278 -9.84 -17.45 0.94
N SER A 279 -11.06 -16.90 0.99
CA SER A 279 -11.32 -15.49 1.24
C SER A 279 -11.83 -15.27 2.68
N ILE A 280 -11.30 -14.25 3.36
CA ILE A 280 -11.62 -13.94 4.75
C ILE A 280 -11.73 -12.42 4.88
N ILE A 281 -12.81 -11.94 5.48
CA ILE A 281 -13.05 -10.54 5.79
C ILE A 281 -11.87 -9.93 6.57
N GLY A 282 -11.60 -8.65 6.36
CA GLY A 282 -10.59 -7.92 7.11
C GLY A 282 -10.98 -7.77 8.58
N GLY A 283 -10.07 -8.08 9.51
CA GLY A 283 -10.31 -7.89 10.95
C GLY A 283 -10.52 -6.43 11.36
N ILE A 284 -10.22 -5.51 10.45
CA ILE A 284 -10.37 -4.06 10.55
C ILE A 284 -11.73 -3.54 10.05
N THR A 285 -12.55 -4.38 9.43
CA THR A 285 -13.78 -3.97 8.73
C THR A 285 -14.70 -3.09 9.58
N PRO A 286 -14.97 -3.41 10.86
CA PRO A 286 -15.83 -2.57 11.70
C PRO A 286 -15.34 -1.13 11.86
N PHE A 287 -14.03 -0.90 11.82
CA PHE A 287 -13.45 0.44 11.95
C PHE A 287 -13.56 1.28 10.67
N CYS A 288 -13.75 0.65 9.51
CA CYS A 288 -13.92 1.35 8.25
C CYS A 288 -15.26 2.12 8.23
N ALA A 289 -16.30 1.58 8.86
CA ALA A 289 -17.59 2.25 9.05
C ALA A 289 -17.48 3.60 9.79
N ALA A 290 -16.64 3.67 10.82
CA ALA A 290 -16.39 4.94 11.50
C ALA A 290 -15.69 5.95 10.58
N GLN A 291 -14.78 5.49 9.72
CA GLN A 291 -14.09 6.36 8.76
C GLN A 291 -14.99 6.82 7.60
N GLU A 292 -15.97 6.01 7.19
CA GLU A 292 -17.02 6.38 6.24
C GLU A 292 -17.80 7.61 6.74
N MET A 293 -17.95 7.73 8.07
CA MET A 293 -18.62 8.84 8.76
C MET A 293 -17.68 9.96 9.24
N ASP A 294 -16.50 10.09 8.62
CA ASP A 294 -15.49 11.12 8.94
C ASP A 294 -14.87 11.07 10.34
N TYR A 295 -15.07 9.98 11.09
CA TYR A 295 -14.42 9.81 12.38
C TYR A 295 -12.96 9.33 12.22
N LYS A 296 -12.06 9.96 12.98
CA LYS A 296 -10.65 9.57 12.99
C LYS A 296 -10.46 8.31 13.83
N VAL A 297 -10.11 7.21 13.16
CA VAL A 297 -9.66 5.97 13.78
C VAL A 297 -8.23 5.70 13.35
N ASP A 298 -7.33 5.61 14.33
CA ASP A 298 -5.93 5.22 14.10
C ASP A 298 -5.81 3.70 14.30
N ILE A 299 -5.53 2.99 13.21
CA ILE A 299 -5.52 1.52 13.16
C ILE A 299 -4.09 1.04 12.97
N LYS A 300 -3.66 0.11 13.81
CA LYS A 300 -2.40 -0.63 13.70
C LYS A 300 -2.71 -2.10 13.47
N THR A 301 -2.41 -2.61 12.27
CA THR A 301 -2.80 -3.96 11.86
C THR A 301 -1.78 -5.03 12.23
N GLY A 302 -2.23 -6.13 12.83
CA GLY A 302 -1.45 -7.37 12.99
C GLY A 302 -0.18 -7.27 13.83
N GLU A 303 -0.03 -6.22 14.63
CA GLU A 303 1.23 -5.94 15.34
C GLU A 303 1.36 -6.71 16.66
N GLU A 304 0.26 -7.11 17.29
CA GLU A 304 0.24 -7.59 18.67
C GLU A 304 -0.40 -8.98 18.83
N PHE A 305 0.02 -9.67 19.88
CA PHE A 305 -0.60 -10.89 20.39
C PHE A 305 -1.38 -10.59 21.67
N ILE A 306 -2.51 -11.27 21.85
CA ILE A 306 -3.24 -11.26 23.12
C ILE A 306 -3.75 -12.66 23.44
N ASP A 307 -3.72 -13.02 24.71
CA ASP A 307 -4.40 -14.21 25.22
C ASP A 307 -5.88 -14.16 24.84
N TYR A 308 -6.36 -15.21 24.18
CA TYR A 308 -7.74 -15.34 23.74
C TYR A 308 -8.75 -15.08 24.86
N ASN A 309 -8.44 -15.48 26.09
CA ASN A 309 -9.33 -15.32 27.25
C ASN A 309 -9.51 -13.87 27.72
N LYS A 310 -8.71 -12.94 27.20
CA LYS A 310 -8.87 -11.48 27.45
C LYS A 310 -9.84 -10.82 26.48
N LEU A 311 -10.31 -11.55 25.47
CA LEU A 311 -11.30 -11.09 24.52
C LEU A 311 -12.70 -11.44 25.02
N LYS A 312 -13.66 -10.53 24.79
CA LYS A 312 -15.06 -10.68 25.17
C LYS A 312 -15.94 -10.31 24.00
N GLU A 313 -17.07 -10.97 23.89
CA GLU A 313 -18.10 -10.61 22.92
C GLU A 313 -18.56 -9.17 23.15
N LEU A 314 -18.52 -8.36 22.09
CA LEU A 314 -19.00 -6.98 22.16
C LEU A 314 -20.52 -6.90 22.12
N GLU A 315 -21.12 -7.56 21.13
CA GLU A 315 -22.56 -7.60 20.87
C GLU A 315 -22.92 -8.96 20.27
N SER A 316 -24.13 -9.45 20.55
CA SER A 316 -24.64 -10.67 19.92
C SER A 316 -24.99 -10.39 18.46
N SER A 317 -24.31 -11.07 17.53
CA SER A 317 -24.47 -10.88 16.09
C SER A 317 -25.82 -11.41 15.58
N LYS A 318 -26.54 -10.59 14.81
CA LYS A 318 -27.85 -10.93 14.21
C LYS A 318 -27.77 -11.20 12.70
N HIS A 319 -26.76 -10.66 12.03
CA HIS A 319 -26.55 -10.83 10.59
C HIS A 319 -25.20 -11.50 10.35
N LYS A 320 -25.12 -12.40 9.37
CA LYS A 320 -23.87 -13.03 8.94
C LYS A 320 -23.82 -12.90 7.42
N ILE A 321 -22.70 -12.42 6.90
CA ILE A 321 -22.44 -12.48 5.46
C ILE A 321 -22.61 -13.93 5.02
N LYS A 322 -23.42 -14.15 4.00
CA LYS A 322 -23.71 -15.48 3.48
C LYS A 322 -22.49 -16.00 2.70
N LYS A 323 -22.44 -17.31 2.48
CA LYS A 323 -21.43 -17.89 1.56
C LYS A 323 -21.61 -17.31 0.16
N ALA A 324 -20.53 -17.20 -0.62
CA ALA A 324 -20.59 -16.62 -1.94
C ALA A 324 -21.55 -17.39 -2.86
N LYS A 325 -22.15 -16.70 -3.83
CA LYS A 325 -22.89 -17.37 -4.90
C LYS A 325 -21.88 -18.09 -5.82
N LYS A 326 -22.18 -19.29 -6.32
CA LYS A 326 -21.34 -19.93 -7.35
C LYS A 326 -21.72 -19.37 -8.72
N ILE A 327 -21.02 -18.31 -9.13
CA ILE A 327 -21.22 -17.62 -10.41
C ILE A 327 -19.86 -17.56 -11.11
N GLU A 328 -19.85 -17.58 -12.44
CA GLU A 328 -18.63 -17.36 -13.21
C GLU A 328 -18.20 -15.88 -13.09
N TYR A 329 -17.09 -15.64 -12.39
CA TYR A 329 -16.59 -14.30 -12.13
C TYR A 329 -15.65 -13.84 -13.24
N LYS A 330 -15.82 -12.61 -13.74
CA LYS A 330 -14.78 -11.95 -14.54
C LYS A 330 -13.57 -11.68 -13.65
N GLN A 331 -12.39 -12.07 -14.13
CA GLN A 331 -11.14 -11.84 -13.41
C GLN A 331 -10.90 -10.34 -13.20
N THR A 332 -10.37 -9.97 -12.04
CA THR A 332 -9.90 -8.61 -11.76
C THR A 332 -8.47 -8.47 -12.29
N PRO A 333 -8.24 -7.81 -13.45
CA PRO A 333 -6.91 -7.72 -14.03
C PRO A 333 -6.02 -6.78 -13.21
N PHE A 334 -4.74 -7.14 -13.06
CA PHE A 334 -3.74 -6.21 -12.53
C PHE A 334 -3.54 -5.02 -13.47
N ILE A 335 -3.13 -3.87 -12.91
CA ILE A 335 -3.07 -2.61 -13.62
C ILE A 335 -2.03 -2.63 -14.75
N LEU A 336 -0.93 -3.38 -14.60
CA LEU A 336 0.13 -3.45 -15.62
C LEU A 336 -0.40 -3.84 -17.00
N THR A 337 -1.35 -4.78 -17.11
CA THR A 337 -1.93 -5.17 -18.41
C THR A 337 -2.72 -4.02 -19.03
N LYS A 338 -3.45 -3.25 -18.22
CA LYS A 338 -4.13 -2.03 -18.69
C LYS A 338 -3.10 -0.99 -19.14
N SER A 339 -2.03 -0.80 -18.36
CA SER A 339 -0.95 0.12 -18.69
C SER A 339 -0.26 -0.23 -20.01
N LEU A 340 0.04 -1.51 -20.27
CA LEU A 340 0.64 -1.96 -21.53
C LEU A 340 -0.23 -1.60 -22.75
N ASN A 341 -1.55 -1.83 -22.64
CA ASN A 341 -2.47 -1.44 -23.70
C ASN A 341 -2.48 0.07 -23.94
N ARG A 342 -2.37 0.88 -22.87
CA ARG A 342 -2.29 2.35 -22.97
C ARG A 342 -0.99 2.84 -23.57
N MET A 343 0.14 2.27 -23.15
CA MET A 343 1.47 2.62 -23.67
C MET A 343 1.55 2.35 -25.18
N ASN A 344 0.93 1.27 -25.67
CA ASN A 344 0.88 0.94 -27.10
C ASN A 344 -0.06 1.85 -27.93
N GLN A 345 -0.88 2.68 -27.28
CA GLN A 345 -1.75 3.65 -27.96
C GLN A 345 -1.13 5.06 -28.04
N VAL A 346 0.04 5.26 -27.43
CA VAL A 346 0.80 6.51 -27.55
C VAL A 346 1.40 6.55 -28.94
N ASP A 347 1.24 7.65 -29.66
CA ASP A 347 1.87 7.91 -30.97
C ASP A 347 2.58 9.27 -31.01
N TYR A 348 2.75 9.91 -29.85
CA TYR A 348 3.46 11.17 -29.70
C TYR A 348 4.88 11.13 -30.30
N ASP A 349 5.16 12.10 -31.16
CA ASP A 349 6.43 12.31 -31.83
C ASP A 349 7.23 13.43 -31.10
N ILE A 350 8.42 13.06 -30.62
CA ILE A 350 9.28 13.94 -29.81
C ILE A 350 9.90 15.10 -30.60
N GLU A 351 10.02 14.99 -31.92
CA GLU A 351 10.65 16.02 -32.78
C GLU A 351 9.64 17.08 -33.19
N THR A 352 8.42 16.66 -33.51
CA THR A 352 7.33 17.56 -33.92
C THR A 352 6.52 18.09 -32.73
N ASN A 353 6.59 17.42 -31.58
CA ASN A 353 5.78 17.71 -30.39
C ASN A 353 4.26 17.58 -30.69
N GLU A 354 3.91 16.60 -31.52
CA GLU A 354 2.54 16.30 -31.94
C GLU A 354 2.19 14.83 -31.65
N GLY A 355 0.90 14.54 -31.54
CA GLY A 355 0.35 13.20 -31.36
C GLY A 355 -0.22 12.93 -29.97
N ASN A 356 -0.59 11.67 -29.78
CA ASN A 356 -1.42 11.20 -28.70
C ASN A 356 -0.61 10.72 -27.50
N ILE A 357 -1.04 11.16 -26.32
CA ILE A 357 -0.47 10.80 -25.02
C ILE A 357 -1.53 10.19 -24.10
N VAL A 358 -1.08 9.47 -23.06
CA VAL A 358 -1.96 9.00 -21.99
C VAL A 358 -2.26 10.16 -21.04
N ALA A 359 -3.55 10.39 -20.75
CA ALA A 359 -4.02 11.42 -19.84
C ALA A 359 -4.95 10.84 -18.77
N ASN A 360 -4.86 11.39 -17.55
CA ASN A 360 -5.78 11.12 -16.45
C ASN A 360 -6.76 12.30 -16.33
N ILE A 361 -8.06 12.01 -16.31
CA ILE A 361 -9.10 13.00 -16.09
C ILE A 361 -9.60 12.85 -14.64
N SER A 362 -9.65 13.97 -13.92
CA SER A 362 -10.23 14.06 -12.58
C SER A 362 -11.37 15.07 -12.58
N TYR A 363 -12.53 14.69 -12.05
CA TYR A 363 -13.73 15.52 -12.08
C TYR A 363 -13.91 16.32 -10.79
N LEU A 364 -14.35 17.57 -10.92
CA LEU A 364 -14.72 18.46 -9.82
C LEU A 364 -15.98 19.26 -10.18
N ASN A 365 -16.55 19.94 -9.19
CA ASN A 365 -17.67 20.85 -9.42
C ASN A 365 -17.20 22.08 -10.19
N LYS A 366 -17.95 22.51 -11.21
CA LYS A 366 -17.56 23.61 -12.11
C LYS A 366 -17.33 24.93 -11.37
N GLU A 367 -18.00 25.14 -10.24
CA GLU A 367 -17.83 26.31 -9.37
C GLU A 367 -16.44 26.41 -8.73
N ASP A 368 -15.74 25.29 -8.54
CA ASP A 368 -14.41 25.24 -7.91
C ASP A 368 -13.26 25.45 -8.92
N LEU A 369 -13.56 25.60 -10.22
CA LEU A 369 -12.57 25.58 -11.29
C LEU A 369 -11.50 26.68 -11.15
N ASP A 370 -11.91 27.92 -10.87
CA ASP A 370 -10.98 29.06 -10.75
C ASP A 370 -10.01 28.90 -9.56
N ASP A 371 -10.51 28.38 -8.44
CA ASP A 371 -9.71 28.06 -7.26
C ASP A 371 -8.74 26.91 -7.56
N VAL A 372 -9.20 25.89 -8.29
CA VAL A 372 -8.37 24.78 -8.76
C VAL A 372 -7.21 25.26 -9.64
N LEU A 373 -7.48 26.08 -10.65
CA LEU A 373 -6.44 26.63 -11.53
C LEU A 373 -5.43 27.48 -10.73
N THR A 374 -5.92 28.27 -9.77
CA THR A 374 -5.07 29.05 -8.87
C THR A 374 -4.15 28.14 -8.03
N ILE A 375 -4.68 27.04 -7.49
CA ILE A 375 -3.90 26.06 -6.72
C ILE A 375 -2.86 25.38 -7.60
N MET A 376 -3.24 24.94 -8.81
CA MET A 376 -2.33 24.31 -9.76
C MET A 376 -1.17 25.24 -10.13
N LYS A 377 -1.47 26.49 -10.52
CA LYS A 377 -0.47 27.51 -10.85
C LYS A 377 0.47 27.81 -9.70
N ARG A 378 -0.07 27.96 -8.47
CA ARG A 378 0.74 28.18 -7.27
C ARG A 378 1.64 26.98 -6.96
N THR A 379 1.11 25.77 -7.13
CA THR A 379 1.84 24.54 -6.84
C THR A 379 2.99 24.36 -7.83
N TYR A 380 2.72 24.56 -9.14
CA TYR A 380 3.74 24.57 -10.18
C TYR A 380 4.85 25.58 -9.89
N LYS A 381 4.50 26.84 -9.58
CA LYS A 381 5.49 27.87 -9.19
C LYS A 381 6.35 27.48 -7.99
N SER A 382 5.78 26.72 -7.05
CA SER A 382 6.51 26.29 -5.84
C SER A 382 7.44 25.08 -6.06
N LEU A 383 7.14 24.25 -7.05
CA LEU A 383 7.83 22.97 -7.32
C LEU A 383 7.92 22.70 -8.83
N PRO A 384 8.50 23.60 -9.65
CA PRO A 384 8.40 23.50 -11.11
C PRO A 384 9.05 22.21 -11.66
N LYS A 385 10.11 21.73 -11.01
CA LYS A 385 10.78 20.47 -11.35
C LYS A 385 9.90 19.22 -11.14
N TYR A 386 8.92 19.30 -10.24
CA TYR A 386 8.15 18.14 -9.77
C TYR A 386 6.69 18.12 -10.23
N MET A 387 6.28 19.13 -10.99
CA MET A 387 4.91 19.34 -11.45
C MET A 387 4.90 19.35 -12.97
N ASN A 388 3.98 18.60 -13.58
CA ASN A 388 3.75 18.70 -15.01
C ASN A 388 2.96 19.99 -15.30
N PRO A 389 3.43 20.88 -16.21
CA PRO A 389 2.74 22.11 -16.55
C PRO A 389 1.52 21.92 -17.46
N LEU A 390 1.44 20.79 -18.17
CA LEU A 390 0.43 20.52 -19.19
C LEU A 390 -0.85 20.01 -18.54
N PHE A 391 -1.97 20.62 -18.93
CA PHE A 391 -3.30 20.22 -18.52
C PHE A 391 -4.33 20.59 -19.58
N ASN A 392 -5.50 19.97 -19.54
CA ASN A 392 -6.65 20.42 -20.33
C ASN A 392 -7.92 20.41 -19.47
N ILE A 393 -8.89 21.25 -19.82
CA ILE A 393 -10.21 21.30 -19.22
C ILE A 393 -11.16 20.57 -20.17
N VAL A 394 -11.84 19.55 -19.68
CA VAL A 394 -12.77 18.74 -20.48
C VAL A 394 -14.14 18.72 -19.85
N ASP A 395 -15.20 18.66 -20.66
CA ASP A 395 -16.55 18.54 -20.14
C ASP A 395 -16.79 17.17 -19.50
N HIS A 396 -17.64 17.13 -18.47
CA HIS A 396 -18.09 15.85 -17.91
C HIS A 396 -19.05 15.18 -18.89
N PRO A 397 -18.97 13.85 -19.12
CA PRO A 397 -19.75 13.16 -20.16
C PRO A 397 -21.26 13.18 -19.96
N SER A 398 -21.73 13.42 -18.73
CA SER A 398 -23.15 13.30 -18.36
C SER A 398 -23.65 14.26 -17.28
N ASP A 399 -22.82 15.20 -16.80
CA ASP A 399 -23.16 16.06 -15.66
C ASP A 399 -22.60 17.47 -15.86
N ASP A 400 -23.43 18.37 -16.38
CA ASP A 400 -23.04 19.74 -16.74
C ASP A 400 -22.60 20.59 -15.54
N SER A 401 -22.89 20.14 -14.31
CA SER A 401 -22.42 20.80 -13.08
C SER A 401 -20.95 20.50 -12.77
N LYS A 402 -20.35 19.53 -13.48
CA LYS A 402 -18.96 19.09 -13.28
C LYS A 402 -18.09 19.39 -14.48
N VAL A 403 -16.81 19.48 -14.21
CA VAL A 403 -15.75 19.67 -15.21
C VAL A 403 -14.57 18.75 -14.89
N GLY A 404 -13.89 18.28 -15.92
CA GLY A 404 -12.71 17.43 -15.83
C GLY A 404 -11.42 18.22 -16.00
N ILE A 405 -10.42 17.89 -15.19
CA ILE A 405 -9.03 18.32 -15.39
C ILE A 405 -8.25 17.12 -15.92
N ALA A 406 -7.84 17.19 -17.18
CA ALA A 406 -6.94 16.25 -17.81
C ALA A 406 -5.49 16.60 -17.46
N THR A 407 -4.72 15.61 -17.03
CA THR A 407 -3.29 15.74 -16.71
C THR A 407 -2.51 14.61 -17.37
N VAL A 408 -1.29 14.90 -17.81
CA VAL A 408 -0.44 13.92 -18.50
C VAL A 408 -0.05 12.77 -17.56
N CYS A 409 -0.25 11.53 -18.01
CA CYS A 409 0.15 10.33 -17.27
C CYS A 409 1.63 10.01 -17.51
N SER A 410 2.33 9.49 -16.50
CA SER A 410 3.73 9.07 -16.65
C SER A 410 3.89 7.94 -17.67
N LEU A 411 2.83 7.17 -17.95
CA LEU A 411 2.80 6.12 -18.97
C LEU A 411 3.07 6.63 -20.38
N SER A 412 2.82 7.92 -20.66
CA SER A 412 3.17 8.53 -21.94
C SER A 412 4.67 8.42 -22.22
N ILE A 413 5.51 8.64 -21.21
CA ILE A 413 6.97 8.50 -21.34
C ILE A 413 7.36 7.05 -21.67
N ASP A 414 6.64 6.05 -21.12
CA ASP A 414 6.92 4.65 -21.46
C ASP A 414 6.54 4.35 -22.92
N GLY A 415 5.37 4.82 -23.37
CA GLY A 415 4.93 4.67 -24.76
C GLY A 415 5.90 5.32 -25.75
N ILE A 416 6.38 6.53 -25.46
CA ILE A 416 7.38 7.22 -26.28
C ILE A 416 8.67 6.41 -26.40
N LEU A 417 9.20 5.88 -25.28
CA LEU A 417 10.40 5.04 -25.29
C LEU A 417 10.17 3.76 -26.11
N ILE A 418 9.02 3.10 -25.94
CA ILE A 418 8.68 1.86 -26.66
C ILE A 418 8.58 2.11 -28.17
N ASN A 419 7.98 3.22 -28.59
CA ASN A 419 7.89 3.60 -30.01
C ASN A 419 9.26 3.87 -30.63
N ASN A 420 10.25 4.22 -29.82
CA ASN A 420 11.65 4.38 -30.23
C ASN A 420 12.49 3.10 -30.02
N GLY A 421 11.85 1.94 -29.83
CA GLY A 421 12.53 0.65 -29.70
C GLY A 421 13.13 0.39 -28.30
N ILE A 422 12.87 1.24 -27.32
CA ILE A 422 13.41 1.13 -25.96
C ILE A 422 12.34 0.60 -25.02
N MET A 423 12.47 -0.67 -24.61
CA MET A 423 11.54 -1.27 -23.65
C MET A 423 11.64 -0.55 -22.29
N SER A 424 10.55 0.09 -21.89
CA SER A 424 10.37 0.69 -20.56
C SER A 424 9.28 -0.06 -19.80
N THR A 425 9.60 -0.51 -18.59
CA THR A 425 8.67 -1.26 -17.75
C THR A 425 8.34 -0.47 -16.49
N PRO A 426 7.08 -0.02 -16.30
CA PRO A 426 6.63 0.54 -15.03
C PRO A 426 6.75 -0.52 -13.92
N ARG A 427 7.49 -0.20 -12.85
CA ARG A 427 7.70 -1.12 -11.72
C ARG A 427 6.88 -0.71 -10.51
N TYR A 428 7.06 0.53 -10.06
CA TYR A 428 6.42 1.01 -8.83
C TYR A 428 5.81 2.39 -9.02
N GLY A 429 4.63 2.59 -8.44
CA GLY A 429 4.17 3.92 -8.06
C GLY A 429 4.52 4.15 -6.59
N GLY A 430 5.08 5.32 -6.27
CA GLY A 430 5.61 5.60 -4.95
C GLY A 430 5.35 7.01 -4.44
N LEU A 431 5.51 7.17 -3.14
CA LEU A 431 5.51 8.44 -2.44
C LEU A 431 6.97 8.86 -2.20
N LEU A 432 7.41 9.89 -2.90
CA LEU A 432 8.76 10.44 -2.83
C LEU A 432 8.79 11.60 -1.83
N GLU A 433 9.59 11.45 -0.78
CA GLU A 433 9.85 12.52 0.18
C GLU A 433 11.02 13.38 -0.29
N LEU A 434 10.79 14.67 -0.50
CA LEU A 434 11.76 15.66 -0.96
C LEU A 434 12.68 16.14 0.16
N GLY A 435 13.41 15.21 0.75
CA GLY A 435 14.49 15.46 1.71
C GLY A 435 15.84 15.77 1.04
N LYS A 436 16.92 15.76 1.83
CA LYS A 436 18.30 15.84 1.36
C LYS A 436 19.07 14.57 1.80
N PRO A 437 19.17 13.52 0.94
CA PRO A 437 18.62 13.39 -0.42
C PRO A 437 17.12 13.05 -0.45
N PRO A 438 16.43 13.18 -1.60
CA PRO A 438 15.08 12.65 -1.79
C PRO A 438 15.05 11.13 -1.72
N LEU A 439 14.02 10.56 -1.09
CA LEU A 439 13.90 9.12 -0.86
C LEU A 439 12.44 8.66 -0.99
N PHE A 440 12.20 7.48 -1.55
CA PHE A 440 10.87 6.87 -1.49
C PHE A 440 10.59 6.42 -0.05
N VAL A 441 9.41 6.78 0.45
CA VAL A 441 8.92 6.37 1.77
C VAL A 441 7.79 5.34 1.68
N GLU A 442 7.13 5.23 0.53
CA GLU A 442 6.14 4.19 0.23
C GLU A 442 6.23 3.80 -1.26
N MET A 443 5.99 2.52 -1.56
CA MET A 443 5.89 2.01 -2.93
C MET A 443 4.88 0.86 -3.04
N ILE A 444 4.15 0.84 -4.15
CA ILE A 444 3.27 -0.26 -4.53
C ILE A 444 3.61 -0.64 -5.97
N SER A 445 3.80 -1.95 -6.20
CA SER A 445 4.14 -2.45 -7.53
C SER A 445 2.94 -2.41 -8.48
N TYR A 446 3.16 -2.01 -9.73
CA TYR A 446 2.14 -2.04 -10.78
C TYR A 446 1.73 -3.46 -11.19
N ASP A 447 2.64 -4.44 -11.06
CA ASP A 447 2.37 -5.85 -11.35
C ASP A 447 1.79 -6.62 -10.14
N GLY A 448 1.50 -5.91 -9.05
CA GLY A 448 0.96 -6.44 -7.81
C GLY A 448 -0.29 -5.71 -7.34
N SER A 449 -0.87 -4.83 -8.15
CA SER A 449 -2.03 -4.02 -7.79
C SER A 449 -3.04 -3.96 -8.94
N SER A 450 -4.34 -4.03 -8.65
CA SER A 450 -5.40 -3.75 -9.64
C SER A 450 -5.76 -2.27 -9.71
N ILE A 451 -5.44 -1.53 -8.64
CA ILE A 451 -5.65 -0.09 -8.49
C ILE A 451 -4.34 0.66 -8.72
N ASP A 452 -4.44 1.90 -9.20
CA ASP A 452 -3.27 2.78 -9.33
C ASP A 452 -2.69 3.13 -7.95
N PRO A 453 -1.38 2.87 -7.70
CA PRO A 453 -0.70 3.27 -6.47
C PRO A 453 -0.88 4.73 -6.07
N HIS A 454 -0.84 5.65 -7.04
CA HIS A 454 -0.97 7.08 -6.78
C HIS A 454 -2.38 7.43 -6.32
N LYS A 455 -3.39 6.75 -6.85
CA LYS A 455 -4.79 6.89 -6.41
C LYS A 455 -4.91 6.51 -4.93
N ILE A 456 -4.30 5.40 -4.49
CA ILE A 456 -4.23 5.01 -3.08
C ILE A 456 -3.62 6.11 -2.22
N PHE A 457 -2.44 6.62 -2.58
CA PHE A 457 -1.74 7.62 -1.77
C PHE A 457 -2.52 8.94 -1.63
N ILE A 458 -3.25 9.34 -2.67
CA ILE A 458 -4.16 10.50 -2.64
C ILE A 458 -5.37 10.23 -1.73
N PHE A 459 -5.96 9.04 -1.80
CA PHE A 459 -7.08 8.68 -0.93
C PHE A 459 -6.71 8.60 0.54
N LYS A 460 -5.53 8.08 0.83
CA LYS A 460 -4.95 8.00 2.16
C LYS A 460 -4.42 9.33 2.70
N ASN A 461 -4.51 10.41 1.92
CA ASN A 461 -3.98 11.74 2.25
C ASN A 461 -2.50 11.71 2.69
N LEU A 462 -1.68 10.87 2.03
CA LEU A 462 -0.28 10.69 2.38
C LEU A 462 0.65 11.74 1.75
N THR A 463 0.16 12.49 0.76
CA THR A 463 0.89 13.58 0.12
C THR A 463 0.99 14.82 1.03
N SER A 464 2.00 15.66 0.79
CA SER A 464 2.17 16.94 1.48
C SER A 464 2.76 18.02 0.57
N ILE A 465 2.21 18.13 -0.64
CA ILE A 465 2.71 18.98 -1.73
C ILE A 465 2.56 20.47 -1.39
N THR A 466 1.43 20.82 -0.77
CA THR A 466 1.04 22.20 -0.46
C THR A 466 1.39 22.64 0.97
N LYS A 467 1.91 21.72 1.80
CA LYS A 467 2.33 22.04 3.16
C LYS A 467 3.51 23.01 3.15
N ARG A 468 3.50 23.96 4.09
CA ARG A 468 4.60 24.94 4.26
C ARG A 468 5.89 24.29 4.77
N GLN A 469 5.75 23.25 5.60
CA GLN A 469 6.88 22.57 6.20
C GLN A 469 7.45 21.51 5.25
N ASN A 470 8.78 21.45 5.21
CA ASN A 470 9.52 20.37 4.57
C ASN A 470 9.73 19.21 5.56
N PRO A 471 9.94 17.98 5.07
CA PRO A 471 9.97 17.61 3.65
C PRO A 471 8.57 17.44 3.05
N LYS A 472 8.42 17.86 1.80
CA LYS A 472 7.21 17.61 1.01
C LYS A 472 7.19 16.17 0.52
N LYS A 473 6.01 15.55 0.46
CA LYS A 473 5.79 14.21 -0.08
C LYS A 473 4.99 14.33 -1.36
N ILE A 474 5.57 13.86 -2.46
CA ILE A 474 5.02 13.94 -3.81
C ILE A 474 4.87 12.54 -4.41
N LEU A 475 4.06 12.41 -5.46
CA LEU A 475 3.88 11.17 -6.20
C LEU A 475 4.92 11.05 -7.31
N ALA A 476 5.53 9.88 -7.42
CA ALA A 476 6.51 9.57 -8.46
C ALA A 476 6.39 8.10 -8.91
N SER A 477 6.89 7.79 -10.10
CA SER A 477 6.93 6.43 -10.62
C SER A 477 8.34 6.00 -10.98
N ILE A 478 8.62 4.73 -10.73
CA ILE A 478 9.89 4.08 -11.04
C ILE A 478 9.68 3.13 -12.20
N LYS A 479 10.55 3.28 -13.20
CA LYS A 479 10.56 2.48 -14.41
C LYS A 479 11.91 1.81 -14.55
N GLU A 480 11.92 0.65 -15.19
CA GLU A 480 13.13 -0.08 -15.52
C GLU A 480 13.32 -0.15 -17.03
N VAL A 481 14.55 0.12 -17.47
CA VAL A 481 14.98 0.00 -18.86
C VAL A 481 16.27 -0.83 -18.91
N PRO A 482 16.43 -1.74 -19.89
CA PRO A 482 17.68 -2.48 -20.09
C PRO A 482 18.90 -1.57 -20.19
N TYR A 483 19.97 -1.85 -19.44
CA TYR A 483 21.13 -0.95 -19.39
C TYR A 483 21.82 -0.74 -20.74
N ILE A 484 21.67 -1.68 -21.67
CA ILE A 484 22.23 -1.58 -23.02
C ILE A 484 21.62 -0.42 -23.81
N ALA A 485 20.35 -0.09 -23.56
CA ALA A 485 19.64 1.01 -24.23
C ALA A 485 19.88 2.38 -23.55
N ARG A 486 20.74 2.45 -22.52
CA ARG A 486 20.91 3.67 -21.72
C ARG A 486 21.35 4.91 -22.53
N PRO A 487 22.35 4.84 -23.44
CA PRO A 487 22.77 6.02 -24.20
C PRO A 487 21.63 6.61 -25.04
N GLU A 488 20.95 5.77 -25.84
CA GLU A 488 19.80 6.17 -26.67
C GLU A 488 18.63 6.68 -25.81
N CYS A 489 18.40 6.04 -24.66
CA CYS A 489 17.36 6.46 -23.73
C CYS A 489 17.65 7.83 -23.11
N GLU A 490 18.90 8.15 -22.76
CA GLU A 490 19.25 9.47 -22.21
C GLU A 490 18.96 10.59 -23.21
N GLU A 491 19.30 10.40 -24.50
CA GLU A 491 19.01 11.38 -25.55
C GLU A 491 17.50 11.64 -25.71
N ILE A 492 16.69 10.59 -25.69
CA ILE A 492 15.22 10.71 -25.79
C ILE A 492 14.64 11.35 -24.53
N LEU A 493 15.11 10.96 -23.34
CA LEU A 493 14.62 11.51 -22.07
C LEU A 493 14.93 12.99 -21.90
N ASP A 494 16.08 13.46 -22.41
CA ASP A 494 16.43 14.88 -22.40
C ASP A 494 15.42 15.70 -23.24
N LYS A 495 15.10 15.24 -24.46
CA LYS A 495 14.06 15.84 -25.31
C LYS A 495 12.67 15.81 -24.67
N ILE A 496 12.28 14.67 -24.11
CA ILE A 496 11.02 14.52 -23.37
C ILE A 496 10.92 15.55 -22.23
N ASN A 497 12.03 15.77 -21.51
CA ASN A 497 12.06 16.74 -20.42
C ASN A 497 12.01 18.20 -20.90
N GLU A 498 12.63 18.51 -22.05
CA GLU A 498 12.52 19.82 -22.71
C GLU A 498 11.07 20.11 -23.16
N ASN A 499 10.35 19.09 -23.62
CA ASN A 499 8.92 19.20 -24.00
C ASN A 499 7.96 19.20 -22.79
N GLY A 500 8.48 19.32 -21.56
CA GLY A 500 7.67 19.56 -20.36
C GLY A 500 7.24 18.31 -19.58
N PHE A 501 7.68 17.11 -19.97
CA PHE A 501 7.41 15.88 -19.21
C PHE A 501 8.45 15.71 -18.09
N PRO A 502 8.05 15.67 -16.81
CA PRO A 502 9.00 15.78 -15.72
C PRO A 502 9.81 14.48 -15.49
N ILE A 503 11.11 14.55 -15.74
CA ILE A 503 12.09 13.49 -15.38
C ILE A 503 12.83 13.89 -14.10
N PHE A 504 12.66 13.12 -13.02
CA PHE A 504 13.25 13.47 -11.73
C PHE A 504 14.70 13.00 -11.63
N LYS A 505 14.97 11.78 -12.09
CA LYS A 505 16.29 11.16 -12.07
C LYS A 505 16.40 10.01 -13.07
N VAL A 506 17.52 9.96 -13.79
CA VAL A 506 17.99 8.80 -14.53
C VAL A 506 19.13 8.15 -13.74
N GLY A 507 18.94 6.89 -13.34
CA GLY A 507 19.93 6.14 -12.57
C GLY A 507 21.07 5.61 -13.44
N LYS A 508 22.19 5.33 -12.79
CA LYS A 508 23.23 4.47 -13.37
C LYS A 508 22.77 2.99 -13.30
N PRO A 509 23.31 2.10 -14.14
CA PRO A 509 23.04 0.68 -14.01
C PRO A 509 23.34 0.18 -12.59
N ARG A 510 22.44 -0.61 -12.01
CA ARG A 510 22.54 -1.15 -10.63
C ARG A 510 22.54 -0.08 -9.52
N GLU A 511 22.29 1.18 -9.84
CA GLU A 511 22.12 2.23 -8.85
C GLU A 511 20.76 2.09 -8.17
N LEU A 512 20.73 2.35 -6.87
CA LEU A 512 19.46 2.59 -6.21
C LEU A 512 18.97 3.99 -6.52
N VAL A 513 17.85 4.08 -7.23
CA VAL A 513 17.31 5.37 -7.61
C VAL A 513 16.39 5.84 -6.50
N TYR A 514 16.83 6.87 -5.76
CA TYR A 514 16.16 7.40 -4.57
C TYR A 514 15.88 6.39 -3.47
N ASN A 515 16.73 5.37 -3.25
CA ASN A 515 16.57 4.21 -2.34
C ASN A 515 15.76 3.03 -2.89
N ALA A 516 15.20 3.13 -4.08
CA ALA A 516 14.50 2.04 -4.71
C ALA A 516 15.45 1.18 -5.54
N LYS A 517 15.23 -0.14 -5.49
CA LYS A 517 16.01 -1.13 -6.24
C LYS A 517 15.41 -1.33 -7.63
N VAL A 518 16.31 -1.42 -8.60
CA VAL A 518 16.01 -1.87 -9.97
C VAL A 518 16.71 -3.19 -10.25
N ASP A 519 16.25 -3.92 -11.25
CA ASP A 519 16.92 -5.14 -11.68
C ASP A 519 18.41 -4.91 -12.02
N ASN A 520 19.23 -5.95 -11.81
CA ASN A 520 20.67 -5.89 -12.00
C ASN A 520 21.11 -5.59 -13.44
N TYR A 521 20.27 -5.93 -14.42
CA TYR A 521 20.52 -5.69 -15.84
C TYR A 521 19.71 -4.52 -16.39
N ASN A 522 19.12 -3.72 -15.49
CA ASN A 522 18.38 -2.52 -15.81
C ASN A 522 19.00 -1.29 -15.12
N PHE A 523 18.59 -0.12 -15.59
CA PHE A 523 18.72 1.14 -14.84
C PHE A 523 17.33 1.71 -14.57
N GLY A 524 17.24 2.51 -13.51
CA GLY A 524 15.98 3.10 -13.08
C GLY A 524 15.77 4.50 -13.64
N ILE A 525 14.54 4.80 -14.05
CA ILE A 525 14.09 6.16 -14.36
C ILE A 525 13.00 6.51 -13.36
N VAL A 526 13.12 7.69 -12.73
CA VAL A 526 12.08 8.25 -11.86
C VAL A 526 11.41 9.41 -12.57
N THR A 527 10.10 9.32 -12.70
CA THR A 527 9.25 10.30 -13.38
C THR A 527 8.21 10.86 -12.42
N GLY A 528 7.75 12.09 -12.68
CA GLY A 528 6.67 12.70 -11.91
C GLY A 528 5.29 12.15 -12.28
N SER A 529 4.37 12.17 -11.33
CA SER A 529 2.94 11.89 -11.60
C SER A 529 2.20 13.15 -12.02
N GLY A 530 1.37 13.06 -13.07
CA GLY A 530 0.39 14.10 -13.41
C GLY A 530 -0.63 14.35 -12.29
N LEU A 531 -0.86 13.35 -11.42
CA LEU A 531 -1.76 13.47 -10.28
C LEU A 531 -1.21 14.31 -9.13
N ASN A 532 0.04 14.80 -9.18
CA ASN A 532 0.55 15.72 -8.17
C ASN A 532 -0.29 17.00 -8.06
N SER A 533 -0.78 17.54 -9.19
CA SER A 533 -1.69 18.70 -9.18
C SER A 533 -3.02 18.36 -8.51
N ILE A 534 -3.55 17.19 -8.80
CA ILE A 534 -4.81 16.67 -8.23
C ILE A 534 -4.68 16.44 -6.71
N ALA A 535 -3.56 15.88 -6.27
CA ALA A 535 -3.25 15.71 -4.86
C ALA A 535 -3.16 17.07 -4.13
N ALA A 536 -2.54 18.07 -4.76
CA ALA A 536 -2.44 19.42 -4.19
C ALA A 536 -3.82 20.10 -4.04
N ILE A 537 -4.73 19.91 -5.00
CA ILE A 537 -6.12 20.38 -4.92
C ILE A 537 -6.82 19.73 -3.73
N LYS A 538 -6.73 18.41 -3.60
CA LYS A 538 -7.35 17.67 -2.50
C LYS A 538 -6.81 18.08 -1.13
N GLU A 539 -5.50 18.35 -1.01
CA GLU A 539 -4.89 18.88 0.23
C GLU A 539 -5.46 20.24 0.67
N LYS A 540 -6.09 20.98 -0.24
CA LYS A 540 -6.78 22.25 0.05
C LYS A 540 -8.25 22.09 0.43
N GLY A 541 -8.76 20.86 0.44
CA GLY A 541 -10.13 20.56 0.84
C GLY A 541 -11.17 20.67 -0.28
N ILE A 542 -10.73 20.89 -1.52
CA ILE A 542 -11.63 20.86 -2.69
C ILE A 542 -11.96 19.40 -3.00
N ALA A 543 -13.25 19.12 -3.18
CA ALA A 543 -13.75 17.80 -3.55
C ALA A 543 -13.35 17.50 -5.00
N ILE A 544 -12.66 16.39 -5.21
CA ILE A 544 -12.21 15.98 -6.54
C ILE A 544 -12.22 14.46 -6.66
N GLU A 545 -12.83 13.97 -7.73
CA GLU A 545 -12.80 12.57 -8.11
C GLU A 545 -11.49 12.29 -8.87
N ALA A 546 -10.45 11.95 -8.11
CA ALA A 546 -9.11 11.76 -8.64
C ALA A 546 -9.03 10.52 -9.57
N LYS A 547 -8.51 10.73 -10.78
CA LYS A 547 -8.33 9.68 -11.81
C LYS A 547 -9.62 8.88 -12.01
N ALA A 548 -10.67 9.59 -12.39
CA ALA A 548 -11.96 9.01 -12.76
C ALA A 548 -11.86 8.26 -14.10
N VAL A 549 -11.13 8.84 -15.05
CA VAL A 549 -10.91 8.27 -16.40
C VAL A 549 -9.44 8.30 -16.76
N GLU A 550 -8.94 7.24 -17.40
CA GLU A 550 -7.64 7.21 -18.07
C GLU A 550 -7.88 6.97 -19.57
N THR A 551 -7.46 7.93 -20.39
CA THR A 551 -7.74 7.99 -21.82
C THR A 551 -6.52 8.42 -22.61
N ILE A 552 -6.65 8.42 -23.93
CA ILE A 552 -5.71 8.99 -24.88
C ILE A 552 -6.21 10.37 -25.30
N LEU A 553 -5.32 11.37 -25.29
CA LEU A 553 -5.60 12.73 -25.77
C LEU A 553 -4.44 13.22 -26.64
N PRO A 554 -4.73 14.04 -27.68
CA PRO A 554 -3.71 14.80 -28.38
C PRO A 554 -2.98 15.73 -27.41
N ILE A 555 -1.65 15.83 -27.54
CA ILE A 555 -0.84 16.77 -26.74
C ILE A 555 -1.19 18.22 -27.05
N GLU A 556 -1.65 18.48 -28.27
CA GLU A 556 -2.03 19.77 -28.83
C GLU A 556 -3.26 20.36 -28.12
N ASP A 557 -4.10 19.50 -27.55
CA ASP A 557 -5.23 19.90 -26.74
C ASP A 557 -4.80 20.36 -25.33
N MET A 558 -3.55 20.12 -24.93
CA MET A 558 -3.04 20.51 -23.61
C MET A 558 -2.55 21.96 -23.60
N SER A 559 -2.94 22.69 -22.57
CA SER A 559 -2.49 24.04 -22.27
C SER A 559 -1.42 24.06 -21.17
N LEU A 560 -0.61 25.11 -21.16
CA LEU A 560 0.39 25.36 -20.11
C LEU A 560 -0.22 26.14 -18.94
N ILE A 561 -0.11 25.59 -17.74
CA ILE A 561 -0.69 26.18 -16.50
C ILE A 561 -0.13 27.55 -16.11
N TYR A 562 0.97 27.99 -16.71
CA TYR A 562 1.55 29.30 -16.46
C TYR A 562 1.14 30.36 -17.47
N GLU A 563 0.54 29.96 -18.60
CA GLU A 563 0.02 30.86 -19.65
C GLU A 563 -1.44 31.25 -19.41
N GLN A 564 -2.19 30.43 -18.68
CA GLN A 564 -3.46 30.78 -18.04
C GLN A 564 -3.20 31.34 -16.64
#